data_AF-A0A1X6MN00-F1
#
_entry.id   AF-A0A1X6MN00-F1
#
_cell.length_a   1.000
_cell.length_b   1.000
_cell.length_c   1.000
_cell.angle_alpha   90.00
_cell.angle_beta   90.00
_cell.angle_gamma   90.00
#
_symmetry.space_group_name_H-M   'P 1'
#
loop_
_entity.id
_entity.type
_entity.pdbx_description
1 polymer ?
#
loop_
_entity_poly.entity_id
_entity_poly.type
_entity_poly.pdbx_seq_one_letter_code
_entity_poly.pdbx_strand_id
1 'polypeptide(L)'
;MKMHHYLRQWGINVSKGTTFLRNTIQQMIRYTYATMRNKASNKVAKASGGCCTVQQAQVTWCVLGTHAFHAVLTRKPHMYPQLIKWLNFELARPRHRRLKKQFRGIVKEGLNTLTVLAF
;
A
#
# COMPACT_ATOMS: atom_id res chain seq x y z
N MET A 1 8.80 -8.65 4.57
CA MET A 1 7.33 -8.41 4.42
C MET A 1 6.54 -9.62 4.89
N LYS A 2 5.70 -9.45 5.93
CA LYS A 2 4.94 -10.52 6.59
C LYS A 2 4.03 -11.29 5.63
N MET A 3 3.34 -10.60 4.71
CA MET A 3 2.47 -11.24 3.70
C MET A 3 3.21 -12.25 2.82
N HIS A 4 4.41 -11.92 2.31
CA HIS A 4 5.20 -12.85 1.52
C HIS A 4 5.62 -14.08 2.34
N HIS A 5 5.98 -13.87 3.61
CA HIS A 5 6.33 -14.94 4.52
C HIS A 5 5.15 -15.89 4.78
N TYR A 6 3.96 -15.33 5.05
CA TYR A 6 2.73 -16.13 5.23
C TYR A 6 2.35 -16.91 3.97
N LEU A 7 2.43 -16.30 2.79
CA LEU A 7 2.15 -16.99 1.54
C LEU A 7 3.10 -18.15 1.27
N ARG A 8 4.38 -18.00 1.65
CA ARG A 8 5.38 -19.06 1.56
C ARG A 8 5.11 -20.18 2.58
N GLN A 9 4.77 -19.83 3.83
CA GLN A 9 4.43 -20.79 4.88
C GLN A 9 3.15 -21.57 4.57
N TRP A 10 2.16 -20.94 3.96
CA TRP A 10 0.88 -21.57 3.63
C TRP A 10 0.94 -22.44 2.36
N GLY A 11 2.06 -22.45 1.62
CA GLY A 11 2.20 -23.24 0.40
C GLY A 11 1.22 -22.85 -0.72
N ILE A 12 0.61 -21.67 -0.65
CA ILE A 12 -0.43 -21.25 -1.60
C ILE A 12 0.20 -21.04 -2.97
N ASN A 13 -0.41 -21.64 -3.99
CA ASN A 13 -0.05 -21.36 -5.37
C ASN A 13 -0.49 -19.93 -5.74
N VAL A 14 0.42 -18.99 -5.58
CA VAL A 14 0.27 -17.56 -5.86
C VAL A 14 -0.30 -17.29 -7.25
N SER A 15 0.05 -18.14 -8.25
CA SER A 15 -0.42 -17.98 -9.63
C SER A 15 -1.92 -18.28 -9.80
N LYS A 16 -2.48 -19.18 -8.98
CA LYS A 16 -3.91 -19.51 -8.96
C LYS A 16 -4.70 -18.61 -8.02
N GLY A 17 -4.04 -17.99 -7.05
CA GLY A 17 -4.64 -17.13 -6.02
C GLY A 17 -4.63 -15.62 -6.32
N THR A 18 -4.33 -15.19 -7.55
CA THR A 18 -4.13 -13.77 -7.87
C THR A 18 -5.31 -12.88 -7.46
N THR A 19 -6.57 -13.32 -7.67
CA THR A 19 -7.76 -12.56 -7.28
C THR A 19 -7.88 -12.42 -5.75
N PHE A 20 -7.62 -13.49 -5.01
CA PHE A 20 -7.58 -13.46 -3.55
C PHE A 20 -6.52 -12.46 -3.07
N LEU A 21 -5.30 -12.52 -3.63
CA LEU A 21 -4.21 -11.62 -3.27
C LEU A 21 -4.55 -10.15 -3.55
N ARG A 22 -5.20 -9.86 -4.69
CA ARG A 22 -5.67 -8.51 -5.02
C ARG A 22 -6.69 -8.02 -4.00
N ASN A 23 -7.68 -8.85 -3.66
CA ASN A 23 -8.69 -8.50 -2.67
C ASN A 23 -8.09 -8.25 -1.29
N THR A 24 -7.16 -9.10 -0.85
CA THR A 24 -6.44 -8.96 0.43
C THR A 24 -5.62 -7.68 0.47
N ILE A 25 -4.90 -7.34 -0.61
CA ILE A 25 -4.17 -6.07 -0.71
C ILE A 25 -5.12 -4.87 -0.59
N GLN A 26 -6.24 -4.89 -1.32
CA GLN A 26 -7.23 -3.82 -1.25
C GLN A 26 -7.86 -3.69 0.15
N GLN A 27 -8.19 -4.80 0.79
CA GLN A 27 -8.72 -4.83 2.15
C GLN A 27 -7.70 -4.27 3.15
N MET A 28 -6.44 -4.69 3.08
CA MET A 28 -5.38 -4.16 3.95
C MET A 28 -5.23 -2.65 3.81
N ILE A 29 -5.27 -2.14 2.58
CA ILE A 29 -5.18 -0.70 2.32
C ILE A 29 -6.38 0.04 2.94
N ARG A 30 -7.61 -0.47 2.75
CA ARG A 30 -8.82 0.11 3.35
C ARG A 30 -8.77 0.07 4.88
N TYR A 31 -8.34 -1.04 5.46
CA TYR A 31 -8.20 -1.20 6.90
C TYR A 31 -7.17 -0.23 7.48
N THR A 32 -6.05 -0.04 6.78
CA THR A 32 -5.01 0.91 7.17
C THR A 32 -5.57 2.33 7.18
N TYR A 33 -6.33 2.72 6.15
CA TYR A 33 -7.02 4.00 6.12
C TYR A 33 -7.99 4.17 7.30
N ALA A 34 -8.84 3.18 7.54
CA ALA A 34 -9.78 3.21 8.66
C ALA A 34 -9.06 3.37 10.00
N THR A 35 -7.96 2.65 10.19
CA THR A 35 -7.13 2.72 11.41
C THR A 35 -6.48 4.11 11.56
N MET A 36 -5.93 4.67 10.47
CA MET A 36 -5.36 6.02 10.48
C MET A 36 -6.42 7.06 10.85
N ARG A 37 -7.60 6.99 10.23
CA ARG A 37 -8.72 7.88 10.53
C ARG A 37 -9.17 7.77 11.98
N ASN A 38 -9.29 6.54 12.50
CA ASN A 38 -9.71 6.30 13.87
C ASN A 38 -8.69 6.86 14.87
N LYS A 39 -7.38 6.66 14.63
CA LYS A 39 -6.31 7.21 15.48
C LYS A 39 -6.31 8.74 15.48
N ALA A 40 -6.42 9.36 14.31
CA ALA A 40 -6.42 10.81 14.17
C ALA A 40 -7.72 11.47 14.66
N SER A 41 -8.83 10.72 14.73
CA SER A 41 -10.12 11.21 15.22
C SER A 41 -10.39 10.87 16.68
N ASN A 42 -9.44 10.21 17.37
CA ASN A 42 -9.59 9.84 18.78
C ASN A 42 -9.68 11.10 19.65
N LYS A 43 -10.41 11.02 20.79
CA LYS A 43 -10.64 12.14 21.72
C LYS A 43 -9.33 12.82 22.14
N VAL A 44 -8.31 12.03 22.45
CA VAL A 44 -6.97 12.53 22.81
C VAL A 44 -6.33 13.29 21.64
N ALA A 45 -6.38 12.71 20.44
CA ALA A 45 -5.80 13.35 19.26
C ALA A 45 -6.52 14.66 18.92
N LYS A 46 -7.86 14.68 18.96
CA LYS A 46 -8.65 15.90 18.74
C LYS A 46 -8.37 16.97 19.79
N ALA A 47 -8.24 16.59 21.07
CA ALA A 47 -7.88 17.51 22.15
C ALA A 47 -6.51 18.16 21.93
N SER A 48 -5.59 17.46 21.25
CA SER A 48 -4.27 17.99 20.85
C SER A 48 -4.24 18.65 19.46
N GLY A 49 -5.38 18.98 18.87
CA GLY A 49 -5.45 19.60 17.54
C GLY A 49 -5.22 18.65 16.35
N GLY A 50 -5.27 17.33 16.60
CA GLY A 50 -5.14 16.31 15.57
C GLY A 50 -6.29 16.36 14.56
N CYS A 51 -5.94 16.46 13.28
CA CYS A 51 -6.88 16.43 12.18
C CYS A 51 -6.46 15.39 11.13
N CYS A 52 -7.43 14.65 10.59
CA CYS A 52 -7.22 13.74 9.46
C CYS A 52 -7.80 14.36 8.19
N THR A 53 -7.06 15.26 7.54
CA THR A 53 -7.45 15.85 6.25
C THR A 53 -7.21 14.90 5.07
N VAL A 54 -6.72 13.68 5.33
CA VAL A 54 -6.35 12.75 4.27
C VAL A 54 -7.60 12.05 3.74
N GLN A 55 -7.91 12.29 2.46
CA GLN A 55 -9.06 11.67 1.81
C GLN A 55 -8.82 10.17 1.60
N GLN A 56 -9.87 9.37 1.75
CA GLN A 56 -9.81 7.92 1.50
C GLN A 56 -9.21 7.61 0.13
N ALA A 57 -9.55 8.38 -0.91
CA ALA A 57 -8.98 8.21 -2.24
C ALA A 57 -7.46 8.45 -2.29
N GLN A 58 -6.92 9.31 -1.43
CA GLN A 58 -5.48 9.61 -1.38
C GLN A 58 -4.71 8.46 -0.70
N VAL A 59 -5.25 7.88 0.38
CA VAL A 59 -4.65 6.72 1.08
C VAL A 59 -4.88 5.41 0.33
N THR A 60 -6.09 5.24 -0.24
CA THR A 60 -6.51 3.99 -0.87
C THR A 60 -5.88 3.80 -2.25
N TRP A 61 -5.59 4.89 -2.97
CA TRP A 61 -4.98 4.80 -4.29
C TRP A 61 -3.52 5.29 -4.34
N CYS A 62 -3.19 6.44 -3.78
CA CYS A 62 -2.15 7.21 -4.47
C CYS A 62 -0.73 7.27 -3.90
N VAL A 63 -0.42 6.74 -2.72
CA VAL A 63 0.90 7.04 -2.14
C VAL A 63 1.56 5.84 -1.47
N LEU A 64 0.87 5.07 -0.63
CA LEU A 64 1.56 4.11 0.25
C LEU A 64 1.27 2.64 -0.09
N GLY A 65 0.00 2.26 -0.21
CA GLY A 65 -0.38 0.86 -0.40
C GLY A 65 0.20 0.24 -1.67
N THR A 66 -0.37 0.61 -2.83
CA THR A 66 0.01 0.07 -4.15
C THR A 66 1.51 0.23 -4.45
N HIS A 67 2.09 1.39 -4.08
CA HIS A 67 3.50 1.67 -4.31
C HIS A 67 4.43 0.83 -3.43
N ALA A 68 4.10 0.61 -2.15
CA ALA A 68 4.87 -0.26 -1.26
C ALA A 68 4.75 -1.74 -1.68
N PHE A 69 3.55 -2.20 -2.04
CA PHE A 69 3.36 -3.54 -2.58
C PHE A 69 4.14 -3.71 -3.90
N HIS A 70 4.11 -2.73 -4.80
CA HIS A 70 4.91 -2.77 -6.02
C HIS A 70 6.42 -2.81 -5.70
N ALA A 71 6.92 -1.92 -4.83
CA ALA A 71 8.35 -1.87 -4.48
C ALA A 71 8.87 -3.20 -3.90
N VAL A 72 8.05 -3.89 -3.11
CA VAL A 72 8.42 -5.19 -2.51
C VAL A 72 8.26 -6.33 -3.52
N LEU A 73 7.13 -6.39 -4.23
CA LEU A 73 6.81 -7.52 -5.10
C LEU A 73 7.64 -7.51 -6.38
N THR A 74 8.02 -6.34 -6.90
CA THR A 74 8.90 -6.20 -8.07
C THR A 74 10.31 -6.74 -7.81
N ARG A 75 10.74 -6.85 -6.55
CA ARG A 75 11.98 -7.57 -6.17
C ARG A 75 11.87 -9.10 -6.32
N LYS A 76 10.67 -9.63 -6.56
CA LYS A 76 10.39 -11.07 -6.75
C LYS A 76 9.50 -11.29 -7.99
N PRO A 77 9.97 -10.89 -9.19
CA PRO A 77 9.13 -10.81 -10.37
C PRO A 77 8.60 -12.16 -10.84
N HIS A 78 9.40 -13.23 -10.69
CA HIS A 78 9.03 -14.59 -11.10
C HIS A 78 7.85 -15.18 -10.31
N MET A 79 7.64 -14.75 -9.07
CA MET A 79 6.56 -15.26 -8.22
C MET A 79 5.24 -14.50 -8.37
N TYR A 80 5.29 -13.22 -8.73
CA TYR A 80 4.12 -12.33 -8.74
C TYR A 80 3.87 -11.62 -10.08
N PRO A 81 4.06 -12.23 -11.26
CA PRO A 81 4.04 -11.51 -12.54
C PRO A 81 2.68 -10.85 -12.82
N GLN A 82 1.57 -11.56 -12.55
CA GLN A 82 0.22 -11.03 -12.74
C GLN A 82 -0.16 -9.93 -11.73
N LEU A 83 0.41 -9.99 -10.53
CA LEU A 83 0.17 -8.99 -9.49
C LEU A 83 0.95 -7.71 -9.81
N ILE A 84 2.20 -7.84 -10.23
CA ILE A 84 3.06 -6.72 -10.66
C ILE A 84 2.45 -6.03 -11.88
N LYS A 85 1.96 -6.78 -12.87
CA LYS A 85 1.27 -6.20 -14.04
C LYS A 85 0.04 -5.39 -13.64
N TRP A 86 -0.76 -5.91 -12.71
CA TRP A 86 -1.91 -5.18 -12.18
C TRP A 86 -1.51 -3.92 -11.40
N LEU A 87 -0.51 -4.02 -10.52
CA LEU A 87 0.01 -2.88 -9.76
C LEU A 87 0.57 -1.79 -10.69
N ASN A 88 1.29 -2.16 -11.74
CA ASN A 88 1.78 -1.22 -12.75
C ASN A 88 0.65 -0.52 -13.50
N PHE A 89 -0.38 -1.27 -13.89
CA PHE A 89 -1.56 -0.68 -14.53
C PHE A 89 -2.27 0.33 -13.61
N GLU A 90 -2.42 -0.01 -12.33
CA GLU A 90 -3.01 0.90 -11.34
C GLU A 90 -2.16 2.17 -11.16
N LEU A 91 -0.84 2.02 -11.01
CA LEU A 91 0.09 3.14 -10.86
C LEU A 91 0.16 4.05 -12.09
N ALA A 92 -0.11 3.51 -13.30
CA ALA A 92 -0.10 4.27 -14.54
C ALA A 92 -1.33 5.19 -14.70
N ARG A 93 -2.41 4.98 -13.92
CA ARG A 93 -3.66 5.74 -14.08
C ARG A 93 -3.45 7.25 -13.84
N PRO A 94 -4.11 8.14 -14.60
CA PRO A 94 -3.93 9.60 -14.48
C PRO A 94 -4.18 10.17 -13.07
N ARG A 95 -5.14 9.57 -12.34
CA ARG A 95 -5.46 9.91 -10.95
C ARG A 95 -4.25 9.70 -10.01
N HIS A 96 -3.45 8.67 -10.27
CA HIS A 96 -2.21 8.41 -9.52
C HIS A 96 -1.12 9.43 -9.83
N ARG A 97 -0.99 9.86 -11.09
CA ARG A 97 0.04 10.85 -11.47
C ARG A 97 -0.15 12.18 -10.74
N ARG A 98 -1.40 12.67 -10.65
CA ARG A 98 -1.72 13.92 -9.95
C ARG A 98 -1.38 13.86 -8.46
N LEU A 99 -1.79 12.77 -7.80
CA LEU A 99 -1.58 12.60 -6.37
C LEU A 99 -0.13 12.24 -6.02
N LYS A 100 0.58 11.50 -6.89
CA LYS A 100 2.03 11.29 -6.78
C LYS A 100 2.80 12.62 -6.80
N LYS A 101 2.36 13.59 -7.61
CA LYS A 101 2.95 14.94 -7.63
C LYS A 101 2.70 15.67 -6.31
N GLN A 102 1.47 15.60 -5.78
CA GLN A 102 1.09 16.25 -4.52
C GLN A 102 1.80 15.67 -3.29
N PHE A 103 2.02 14.36 -3.25
CA PHE A 103 2.58 13.66 -2.08
C PHE A 103 4.01 13.16 -2.31
N ARG A 104 4.73 13.70 -3.31
CA ARG A 104 6.06 13.22 -3.73
C ARG A 104 7.07 13.17 -2.57
N GLY A 105 7.04 14.16 -1.68
CA GLY A 105 7.91 14.21 -0.49
C GLY A 105 7.69 13.02 0.44
N ILE A 106 6.43 12.79 0.84
CA ILE A 106 6.04 11.68 1.73
C ILE A 106 6.34 10.31 1.08
N VAL A 107 6.08 10.16 -0.23
CA VAL A 107 6.42 8.92 -0.96
C VAL A 107 7.93 8.68 -0.92
N LYS A 108 8.75 9.71 -1.18
CA LYS A 108 10.21 9.59 -1.22
C LYS A 108 10.76 9.19 0.15
N GLU A 109 10.26 9.83 1.20
CA GLU A 109 10.66 9.55 2.58
C GLU A 109 10.25 8.14 3.01
N GLY A 110 8.98 7.76 2.80
CA GLY A 110 8.50 6.41 3.12
C GLY A 110 9.21 5.30 2.32
N LEU A 111 9.55 5.55 1.06
CA LEU A 111 10.36 4.62 0.25
C LEU A 111 11.78 4.48 0.80
N ASN A 112 12.41 5.58 1.22
CA ASN A 112 13.72 5.52 1.85
C ASN A 112 13.67 4.68 3.14
N THR A 113 12.67 4.90 4.00
CA THR A 113 12.49 4.09 5.22
C THR A 113 12.25 2.61 4.90
N LEU A 114 11.41 2.30 3.91
CA LEU A 114 11.18 0.92 3.47
C LEU A 114 12.42 0.28 2.84
N THR A 115 13.29 1.07 2.22
CA THR A 115 14.56 0.56 1.66
C THR A 115 15.52 0.20 2.78
N VAL A 116 15.58 1.00 3.85
CA VAL A 116 16.35 0.72 5.07
C VAL A 116 15.83 -0.51 5.81
N LEU A 117 14.50 -0.70 5.87
CA LEU A 117 13.86 -1.83 6.56
C LEU A 117 13.77 -3.12 5.73
N ALA A 118 14.27 -3.12 4.50
CA ALA A 118 14.25 -4.27 3.60
C ALA A 118 15.59 -5.02 3.54
N PHE A 119 16.49 -4.72 4.48
CA PHE A 119 17.66 -5.54 4.83
C PHE A 119 17.28 -6.54 5.93
#